data_AF-A0A2E4Y4A4-F1
#
_entry.id   AF-A0A2E4Y4A4-F1
#
_cell.length_a   1.000
_cell.length_b   1.000
_cell.length_c   1.000
_cell.angle_alpha   90.00
_cell.angle_beta   90.00
_cell.angle_gamma   90.00
#
_symmetry.space_group_name_H-M   'P 1'
#
loop_
_entity.id
_entity.type
_entity.pdbx_description
1 polymer ?
#
loop_
_entity_poly.entity_id
_entity_poly.type
_entity_poly.pdbx_seq_one_letter_code
_entity_poly.pdbx_strand_id
1 'polypeptide(L)'
;MLYLFLGLFLFCFGWIVLLLKKSYLIIFINVAVMLNSCLFVFYLFLKKSNYAFPNFNFILLVTFSMAQFVIGLTLLSKYFKVEKTIDLKE
;
A
#
# COMPACT_ATOMS: atom_id res chain seq x y z
N MET A 1 1.40 -21.58 7.83
CA MET A 1 0.01 -21.54 7.31
C MET A 1 -0.76 -20.36 7.88
N LEU A 2 -0.76 -20.12 9.20
CA LEU A 2 -1.53 -19.04 9.83
C LEU A 2 -1.23 -17.63 9.27
N TYR A 3 0.03 -17.34 8.93
CA TYR A 3 0.43 -16.06 8.34
C TYR A 3 -0.14 -15.81 6.91
N LEU A 4 -0.44 -16.85 6.14
CA LEU A 4 -1.07 -16.69 4.81
C LEU A 4 -2.51 -16.19 4.95
N PHE A 5 -3.24 -16.71 5.94
CA PHE A 5 -4.58 -16.23 6.27
C PHE A 5 -4.58 -14.77 6.71
N LEU A 6 -3.56 -14.36 7.48
CA LEU A 6 -3.43 -12.97 7.91
C LEU A 6 -3.28 -12.03 6.69
N GLY A 7 -2.42 -12.37 5.73
CA GLY A 7 -2.26 -11.57 4.51
C GLY A 7 -3.54 -11.50 3.66
N LEU A 8 -4.26 -12.61 3.53
CA LEU A 8 -5.54 -12.65 2.82
C LEU A 8 -6.61 -11.79 3.52
N PHE A 9 -6.64 -11.82 4.84
CA PHE A 9 -7.56 -11.02 5.65
C PHE A 9 -7.31 -9.52 5.49
N LEU A 10 -6.05 -9.07 5.58
CA LEU A 10 -5.71 -7.67 5.34
C LEU A 10 -6.06 -7.22 3.91
N PHE A 11 -5.91 -8.11 2.91
CA PHE A 11 -6.28 -7.81 1.53
C PHE A 11 -7.80 -7.63 1.36
N CYS A 12 -8.61 -8.53 1.92
CA CYS A 12 -10.07 -8.40 1.92
C CYS A 12 -10.52 -7.13 2.66
N PHE A 13 -9.89 -6.80 3.78
CA PHE A 13 -10.20 -5.59 4.53
C PHE A 13 -9.96 -4.33 3.69
N GLY A 14 -8.82 -4.25 2.99
CA GLY A 14 -8.54 -3.16 2.06
C GLY A 14 -9.60 -3.02 0.96
N TRP A 15 -10.12 -4.14 0.44
CA TRP A 15 -11.17 -4.13 -0.58
C TRP A 15 -12.49 -3.56 -0.06
N ILE A 16 -12.88 -3.92 1.15
CA ILE A 16 -14.11 -3.44 1.79
C ILE A 16 -14.05 -1.91 1.99
N VAL A 17 -12.93 -1.41 2.52
CA VAL A 17 -12.77 0.03 2.78
C VAL A 17 -12.68 0.82 1.46
N LEU A 18 -12.14 0.23 0.39
CA LEU A 18 -12.09 0.84 -0.94
C LEU A 18 -13.49 1.08 -1.53
N LEU A 19 -14.42 0.15 -1.35
CA LEU A 19 -15.80 0.28 -1.84
C LEU A 19 -16.62 1.32 -1.08
N LEU A 20 -16.29 1.57 0.19
CA LEU A 20 -17.07 2.44 1.07
C LEU A 20 -16.71 3.94 0.97
N LYS A 21 -15.57 4.29 0.38
CA LYS A 21 -14.98 5.64 0.49
C LYS A 21 -14.73 6.26 -0.89
N LYS A 22 -15.28 7.46 -1.12
CA LYS A 22 -15.12 8.24 -2.37
C LYS A 22 -13.90 9.17 -2.41
N SER A 23 -13.20 9.38 -1.29
CA SER A 23 -12.04 10.27 -1.27
C SER A 23 -10.83 9.57 -1.90
N TYR A 24 -10.22 10.23 -2.90
CA TYR A 24 -9.01 9.75 -3.60
C TYR A 24 -7.87 9.40 -2.63
N LEU A 25 -7.73 10.15 -1.54
CA LEU A 25 -6.69 9.92 -0.53
C LEU A 25 -6.91 8.60 0.22
N ILE A 26 -8.17 8.32 0.59
CA ILE A 26 -8.53 7.08 1.29
C ILE A 26 -8.41 5.87 0.35
N ILE A 27 -8.80 6.02 -0.91
CA ILE A 27 -8.59 5.00 -1.95
C ILE A 27 -7.10 4.68 -2.08
N PHE A 28 -6.24 5.71 -2.14
CA PHE A 28 -4.79 5.52 -2.23
C PHE A 28 -4.22 4.76 -1.03
N ILE A 29 -4.61 5.12 0.19
CA ILE A 29 -4.16 4.45 1.41
C ILE A 29 -4.61 2.99 1.45
N ASN A 30 -5.84 2.69 1.03
CA ASN A 30 -6.31 1.30 0.96
C ASN A 30 -5.55 0.47 -0.06
N VAL A 31 -5.30 1.04 -1.25
CA VAL A 31 -4.46 0.38 -2.27
C VAL A 31 -3.07 0.10 -1.71
N ALA A 32 -2.46 1.03 -0.96
CA ALA A 32 -1.18 0.80 -0.31
C ALA A 32 -1.22 -0.38 0.68
N VAL A 33 -2.26 -0.48 1.52
CA VAL A 33 -2.47 -1.61 2.45
C VAL A 33 -2.63 -2.95 1.70
N MET A 34 -3.37 -2.96 0.59
CA MET A 34 -3.60 -4.16 -0.22
C MET A 34 -2.30 -4.65 -0.87
N LEU A 35 -1.50 -3.75 -1.42
CA LEU A 35 -0.21 -4.13 -1.98
C LEU A 35 0.77 -4.61 -0.91
N ASN A 36 0.81 -3.98 0.26
CA ASN A 36 1.64 -4.47 1.38
C ASN A 36 1.24 -5.89 1.82
N SER A 37 -0.05 -6.20 1.78
CA SER A 37 -0.57 -7.55 2.08
C SER A 37 -0.16 -8.58 1.03
N CYS A 38 -0.21 -8.20 -0.26
CA CYS A 38 0.25 -9.04 -1.37
C CYS A 38 1.76 -9.33 -1.26
N LEU A 39 2.55 -8.30 -0.97
CA LEU A 39 3.99 -8.38 -0.72
C LEU A 39 4.31 -9.29 0.48
N PHE A 40 3.55 -9.19 1.57
CA PHE A 40 3.69 -10.09 2.72
C PHE A 40 3.39 -11.56 2.36
N VAL A 41 2.31 -11.82 1.62
CA VAL A 41 1.98 -13.18 1.13
C VAL A 41 3.08 -13.71 0.20
N PHE A 42 3.61 -12.87 -0.68
CA PHE A 42 4.71 -13.21 -1.57
C PHE A 42 5.99 -13.55 -0.79
N TYR A 43 6.33 -12.75 0.22
CA TYR A 43 7.46 -13.03 1.12
C TYR A 43 7.29 -14.37 1.85
N LEU A 44 6.09 -14.67 2.37
CA LEU A 44 5.81 -15.96 3.02
C LEU A 44 5.93 -17.14 2.06
N PHE A 45 5.49 -16.97 0.81
CA PHE A 45 5.61 -18.00 -0.22
C PHE A 45 7.09 -18.27 -0.55
N LEU A 46 7.88 -17.20 -0.70
CA LEU A 46 9.32 -17.29 -0.92
C LEU A 46 10.08 -17.84 0.28
N LYS A 47 9.63 -17.58 1.50
CA LYS A 47 10.20 -18.19 2.71
C LYS A 47 9.94 -19.70 2.76
N LYS A 48 8.81 -20.16 2.21
CA LYS A 48 8.43 -21.57 2.17
C LYS A 48 9.14 -22.32 1.04
N SER A 49 9.33 -21.66 -0.09
CA SER A 49 10.08 -22.22 -1.22
C SER A 49 11.56 -22.05 -0.94
N ASN A 50 12.33 -23.15 -0.93
CA ASN A 50 13.75 -23.18 -0.53
C ASN A 50 14.69 -22.52 -1.58
N TYR A 51 14.28 -21.39 -2.16
CA TYR A 51 15.01 -20.66 -3.19
C TYR A 51 16.26 -20.00 -2.59
N ALA A 52 17.38 -20.16 -3.29
CA ALA A 52 18.71 -19.71 -2.87
C ALA A 52 18.90 -18.18 -2.79
N PHE A 53 17.90 -17.37 -3.18
CA PHE A 53 18.00 -15.90 -3.22
C PHE A 53 16.88 -15.18 -2.42
N PRO A 54 16.75 -15.41 -1.11
CA PRO A 54 15.75 -14.71 -0.29
C PRO A 54 16.00 -13.19 -0.22
N ASN A 55 17.26 -12.76 -0.36
CA ASN A 55 17.67 -11.36 -0.20
C ASN A 55 17.16 -10.44 -1.34
N PHE A 56 17.13 -10.92 -2.58
CA PHE A 56 16.71 -10.10 -3.72
C PHE A 56 15.22 -9.71 -3.64
N ASN A 57 14.39 -10.67 -3.25
CA ASN A 57 12.96 -10.43 -3.07
C ASN A 57 12.66 -9.50 -1.89
N PHE A 58 13.47 -9.54 -0.83
CA PHE A 58 13.35 -8.62 0.28
C PHE A 58 13.69 -7.18 -0.13
N ILE A 59 14.75 -6.98 -0.93
CA ILE A 59 15.08 -5.67 -1.49
C ILE A 59 13.90 -5.11 -2.30
N LEU A 60 13.30 -5.92 -3.18
CA LEU A 60 12.13 -5.50 -3.95
C LEU A 60 10.96 -5.09 -3.05
N LEU A 61 10.72 -5.83 -1.96
CA LEU A 61 9.69 -5.54 -0.98
C LEU A 61 9.86 -4.14 -0.37
N VAL A 62 11.08 -3.86 0.11
CA VAL A 62 11.41 -2.60 0.76
C VAL A 62 11.37 -1.45 -0.24
N THR A 63 11.94 -1.63 -1.43
CA THR A 63 11.92 -0.62 -2.50
C THR A 63 10.50 -0.27 -2.90
N PHE A 64 9.64 -1.28 -3.08
CA PHE A 64 8.25 -1.05 -3.45
C PHE A 64 7.48 -0.32 -2.33
N SER A 65 7.67 -0.74 -1.08
CA SER A 65 7.06 -0.08 0.08
C SER A 65 7.47 1.40 0.18
N MET A 66 8.74 1.72 -0.06
CA MET A 66 9.23 3.10 -0.07
C MET A 66 8.63 3.92 -1.21
N ALA A 67 8.58 3.35 -2.42
CA ALA A 67 8.01 4.02 -3.59
C ALA A 67 6.55 4.42 -3.36
N GLN A 68 5.75 3.53 -2.75
CA GLN A 68 4.35 3.83 -2.45
C GLN A 68 4.18 4.97 -1.45
N PHE A 69 5.05 5.07 -0.44
CA PHE A 69 5.01 6.16 0.54
C PHE A 69 5.27 7.53 -0.11
N VAL A 70 6.23 7.60 -1.04
CA VAL A 70 6.54 8.82 -1.81
C VAL A 70 5.36 9.25 -2.69
N ILE A 71 4.71 8.29 -3.36
CA ILE A 71 3.55 8.58 -4.21
C ILE A 71 2.39 9.11 -3.34
N GLY A 72 2.18 8.54 -2.15
CA GLY A 72 1.15 8.98 -1.21
C GLY A 72 1.36 10.39 -0.69
N LEU A 73 2.59 10.70 -0.29
CA LEU A 73 2.97 12.06 0.14
C LEU A 73 2.81 13.08 -1.00
N THR A 74 3.16 12.70 -2.22
CA THR A 74 3.02 13.57 -3.39
C THR A 74 1.55 13.89 -3.69
N LEU A 75 0.68 12.89 -3.61
CA LEU A 75 -0.77 13.06 -3.77
C LEU A 75 -1.37 13.91 -2.63
N LEU A 76 -0.95 13.67 -1.39
CA LEU A 76 -1.35 14.45 -0.23
C LEU A 76 -0.97 15.93 -0.40
N SER A 77 0.27 16.20 -0.80
CA SER A 77 0.75 17.57 -1.05
C SER A 77 -0.01 18.26 -2.18
N LYS A 78 -0.35 17.55 -3.26
CA LYS A 78 -1.17 18.12 -4.35
C LYS A 78 -2.57 18.47 -3.86
N TYR A 79 -3.20 17.58 -3.10
CA TYR A 79 -4.55 17.81 -2.59
C TYR A 79 -4.59 19.00 -1.62
N PHE A 80 -3.67 19.07 -0.66
CA PHE A 80 -3.56 20.20 0.27
C PHE A 80 -3.24 21.53 -0.43
N LYS A 81 -2.48 21.50 -1.53
CA LYS A 81 -2.21 22.70 -2.32
C LYS A 81 -3.48 23.22 -3.03
N VAL A 82 -4.36 22.34 -3.49
CA VAL A 82 -5.63 22.73 -4.14
C VAL A 82 -6.57 23.42 -3.15
N GLU A 83 -6.74 22.90 -1.93
CA GLU A 83 -7.65 23.51 -0.94
C GLU A 83 -7.17 24.88 -0.45
N LYS A 84 -5.85 25.13 -0.42
CA LYS A 84 -5.30 26.42 0.02
C LYS A 84 -5.32 27.53 -1.05
N THR A 85 -5.58 27.21 -2.31
CA THR A 85 -5.55 28.20 -3.41
C THR A 85 -6.93 28.84 -3.66
N ILE A 86 -7.99 28.38 -3.00
CA ILE A 86 -9.36 28.89 -3.17
C ILE A 86 -9.71 30.02 -2.16
N ASP A 87 -8.82 30.28 -1.19
CA ASP A 87 -9.07 31.22 -0.06
C ASP A 87 -8.25 32.52 -0.16
N LEU A 88 -7.74 32.87 -1.34
CA LEU A 88 -7.04 34.14 -1.59
C LEU A 88 -7.78 34.98 -2.64
N LYS A 89 -9.05 35.28 -2.35
CA LYS A 89 -9.80 36.38 -2.96
C LYS A 89 -10.52 37.16 -1.87
N GLU A 90 -9.77 37.95 -1.11
CA GLU A 90 -10.16 39.27 -0.61
C GLU A 90 -8.92 40.17 -0.55
#